data_AF-A0A7X1A9I3-F1
#
_entry.id   AF-A0A7X1A9I3-F1
#
_cell.length_a   1.000
_cell.length_b   1.000
_cell.length_c   1.000
_cell.angle_alpha   90.00
_cell.angle_beta   90.00
_cell.angle_gamma   90.00
#
_symmetry.space_group_name_H-M   'P 1'
#
loop_
_entity.id
_entity.type
_entity.pdbx_description
1 polymer ?
#
loop_
_entity_poly.entity_id
_entity_poly.type
_entity_poly.pdbx_seq_one_letter_code
_entity_poly.pdbx_strand_id
1 'polypeptide(L)'
;MKKFIISILIVIISGAVAYKGDVIPSFGESDQPIYISEKSELASLEPDYNNQVVVINKNKAEFTEKDLSLAKGSWQNFSPLDYLNRVGVANAMLSKEMMPTEEREPLYVNPSGWRNKKVPTGWLYNRCHLIGFQLTGENNNLKNLITGTRSLNNPAMLLYENKVANYIKQTKNHVRYQVKPIFKGSELVARGVQMMAKSIENDQLEFNIYIFNIEPGVDINYSTGESSL
;
A
#
# COMPACT_ATOMS: atom_id res chain seq x y z
N MET A 1 -34.23 -30.91 -15.09
CA MET A 1 -33.12 -31.76 -14.61
C MET A 1 -31.81 -31.01 -14.76
N LYS A 2 -31.08 -30.85 -13.66
CA LYS A 2 -29.77 -30.19 -13.57
C LYS A 2 -28.76 -30.86 -14.53
N LYS A 3 -27.98 -30.07 -15.26
CA LYS A 3 -26.67 -30.50 -15.78
C LYS A 3 -25.62 -29.52 -15.25
N PHE A 4 -24.86 -30.02 -14.27
CA PHE A 4 -23.64 -29.42 -13.78
C PHE A 4 -22.60 -29.40 -14.91
N ILE A 5 -21.98 -28.25 -15.15
CA ILE A 5 -20.70 -28.18 -15.86
C ILE A 5 -19.65 -27.81 -14.82
N ILE A 6 -18.82 -28.80 -14.54
CA ILE A 6 -17.58 -28.72 -13.77
C ILE A 6 -16.47 -28.24 -14.70
N SER A 7 -15.46 -27.56 -14.13
CA SER A 7 -14.13 -27.20 -14.65
C SER A 7 -13.99 -25.69 -14.90
N ILE A 8 -12.97 -24.97 -14.42
CA ILE A 8 -11.56 -25.33 -14.24
C ILE A 8 -11.03 -24.71 -12.94
N LEU A 9 -10.40 -25.54 -12.11
CA LEU A 9 -9.59 -25.13 -10.97
C LEU A 9 -8.28 -24.54 -11.52
N ILE A 10 -8.11 -23.21 -11.47
CA ILE A 10 -6.79 -22.60 -11.66
C ILE A 10 -6.08 -22.69 -10.31
N VAL A 11 -5.22 -23.70 -10.17
CA VAL A 11 -4.20 -23.72 -9.13
C VAL A 11 -3.17 -22.66 -9.53
N ILE A 12 -3.31 -21.45 -9.00
CA ILE A 12 -2.20 -20.50 -9.02
C ILE A 12 -1.23 -21.01 -7.97
N ILE A 13 -0.17 -21.65 -8.44
CA ILE A 13 1.00 -21.95 -7.62
C ILE A 13 1.58 -20.59 -7.23
N SER A 14 1.26 -20.13 -6.03
CA SER A 14 1.93 -19.01 -5.38
C SER A 14 3.39 -19.42 -5.19
N GLY A 15 4.25 -18.99 -6.11
CA GLY A 15 5.68 -19.13 -5.98
C GLY A 15 6.13 -18.42 -4.71
N ALA A 16 6.44 -19.19 -3.67
CA ALA A 16 7.17 -18.69 -2.51
C ALA A 16 8.55 -18.22 -2.99
N VAL A 17 8.72 -16.92 -3.17
CA VAL A 17 10.06 -16.36 -3.32
C VAL A 17 10.71 -16.39 -1.94
N ALA A 18 11.44 -17.46 -1.67
CA ALA A 18 12.25 -17.61 -0.48
C ALA A 18 13.44 -16.63 -0.54
N TYR A 19 13.27 -15.42 0.00
CA TYR A 19 14.40 -14.62 0.45
C TYR A 19 14.87 -15.17 1.79
N LYS A 20 16.18 -15.42 1.90
CA LYS A 20 16.89 -15.96 3.07
C LYS A 20 16.33 -15.38 4.39
N GLY A 21 15.78 -16.28 5.22
CA GLY A 21 15.51 -16.06 6.64
C GLY A 21 14.25 -15.25 6.93
N ASP A 22 13.09 -15.92 6.81
CA ASP A 22 11.88 -15.81 7.65
C ASP A 22 10.67 -16.20 6.80
N VAL A 23 9.93 -17.24 7.18
CA VAL A 23 8.68 -17.60 6.49
C VAL A 23 7.62 -16.57 6.89
N ILE A 24 7.30 -15.63 5.99
CA ILE A 24 6.11 -14.76 6.13
C ILE A 24 4.91 -15.57 5.63
N PRO A 25 3.88 -15.83 6.45
CA PRO A 25 2.64 -16.41 5.96
C PRO A 25 2.05 -15.51 4.88
N SER A 26 1.74 -16.06 3.70
CA SER A 26 1.19 -15.28 2.59
C SER A 26 -0.30 -15.06 2.79
N PHE A 27 -0.73 -13.81 2.91
CA PHE A 27 -2.13 -13.45 2.72
C PHE A 27 -2.51 -13.51 1.24
N GLY A 28 -3.77 -13.84 0.96
CA GLY A 28 -4.36 -13.73 -0.36
C GLY A 28 -4.78 -12.31 -0.72
N GLU A 29 -5.24 -12.14 -1.96
CA GLU A 29 -5.96 -10.96 -2.44
C GLU A 29 -7.42 -11.36 -2.67
N SER A 30 -8.36 -10.59 -2.11
CA SER A 30 -9.79 -10.84 -2.35
C SER A 30 -10.22 -10.16 -3.65
N ASP A 31 -10.60 -10.96 -4.63
CA ASP A 31 -11.16 -10.49 -5.91
C ASP A 31 -12.63 -10.01 -5.79
N GLN A 32 -13.26 -10.13 -4.62
CA GLN A 32 -14.62 -9.63 -4.42
C GLN A 32 -14.57 -8.11 -4.22
N PRO A 33 -15.11 -7.31 -5.18
CA PRO A 33 -15.02 -5.86 -5.10
C PRO A 33 -15.88 -5.35 -3.94
N ILE A 34 -15.30 -4.57 -3.04
CA ILE A 34 -16.04 -3.82 -2.04
C ILE A 34 -16.41 -2.46 -2.62
N TYR A 35 -17.71 -2.18 -2.65
CA TYR A 35 -18.21 -0.84 -2.93
C TYR A 35 -18.20 -0.07 -1.63
N ILE A 36 -17.38 0.96 -1.59
CA ILE A 36 -17.29 1.86 -0.46
C ILE A 36 -17.99 3.14 -0.87
N SER A 37 -19.13 3.41 -0.25
CA SER A 37 -19.93 4.59 -0.56
C SER A 37 -19.32 5.86 0.06
N GLU A 38 -18.60 5.68 1.18
CA GLU A 38 -17.96 6.77 1.92
C GLU A 38 -16.56 6.37 2.40
N LYS A 39 -15.59 7.27 2.25
CA LYS A 39 -14.18 7.04 2.66
C LYS A 39 -14.02 6.70 4.16
N SER A 40 -15.00 7.02 4.99
CA SER A 40 -15.06 6.67 6.43
C SER A 40 -15.33 5.17 6.68
N GLU A 41 -15.91 4.45 5.70
CA GLU A 41 -16.17 3.02 5.81
C GLU A 41 -14.87 2.20 5.80
N LEU A 42 -13.82 2.68 5.11
CA LEU A 42 -12.49 2.04 5.10
C LEU A 42 -11.89 1.89 6.50
N ALA A 43 -12.09 2.86 7.39
CA ALA A 43 -11.58 2.81 8.76
C ALA A 43 -12.36 1.83 9.66
N SER A 44 -13.51 1.34 9.16
CA SER A 44 -14.39 0.40 9.84
C SER A 44 -14.32 -1.01 9.25
N LEU A 45 -13.55 -1.20 8.18
CA LEU A 45 -13.29 -2.54 7.64
C LEU A 45 -12.46 -3.34 8.64
N GLU A 46 -12.88 -4.58 8.85
CA GLU A 46 -12.13 -5.55 9.64
C GLU A 46 -11.57 -6.62 8.69
N PRO A 47 -10.30 -7.02 8.86
CA PRO A 47 -9.67 -8.04 8.04
C PRO A 47 -10.32 -9.41 8.32
N ASP A 48 -10.51 -10.22 7.28
CA ASP A 48 -10.92 -11.63 7.42
C ASP A 48 -9.73 -12.55 7.73
N TYR A 49 -8.52 -11.98 7.83
CA TYR A 49 -7.22 -12.62 8.04
C TYR A 49 -6.83 -13.69 6.99
N ASN A 50 -7.61 -13.81 5.92
CA ASN A 50 -7.28 -14.60 4.74
C ASN A 50 -6.79 -13.69 3.61
N ASN A 51 -7.36 -12.49 3.50
CA ASN A 51 -7.10 -11.50 2.47
C ASN A 51 -6.57 -10.22 3.09
N GLN A 52 -5.33 -9.84 2.76
CA GLN A 52 -4.74 -8.58 3.21
C GLN A 52 -5.06 -7.43 2.24
N VAL A 53 -5.40 -7.75 1.01
CA VAL A 53 -5.71 -6.79 -0.05
C VAL A 53 -7.17 -6.93 -0.46
N VAL A 54 -7.83 -5.78 -0.59
CA VAL A 54 -9.23 -5.67 -1.01
C VAL A 54 -9.33 -4.74 -2.21
N VAL A 55 -10.04 -5.19 -3.25
CA VAL A 55 -10.38 -4.35 -4.41
C VAL A 55 -11.48 -3.35 -4.05
N ILE A 56 -11.23 -2.07 -4.33
CA ILE A 56 -12.17 -0.97 -4.10
C ILE A 56 -12.75 -0.50 -5.43
N ASN A 57 -14.05 -0.23 -5.46
CA ASN A 57 -14.71 0.41 -6.61
C ASN A 57 -14.42 -0.28 -7.96
N LYS A 58 -14.54 -1.62 -8.03
CA LYS A 58 -14.20 -2.43 -9.22
C LYS A 58 -12.77 -2.18 -9.75
N ASN A 59 -11.84 -1.88 -8.85
CA ASN A 59 -10.45 -1.55 -9.16
C ASN A 59 -10.29 -0.25 -9.98
N LYS A 60 -11.27 0.65 -9.94
CA LYS A 60 -11.25 1.92 -10.67
C LYS A 60 -10.79 3.07 -9.79
N ALA A 61 -9.76 3.77 -10.25
CA ALA A 61 -9.21 4.93 -9.57
C ALA A 61 -10.19 6.10 -9.64
N GLU A 62 -10.37 6.82 -8.54
CA GLU A 62 -11.37 7.88 -8.38
C GLU A 62 -10.77 9.28 -8.61
N PHE A 63 -9.85 9.39 -9.57
CA PHE A 63 -9.22 10.66 -9.93
C PHE A 63 -10.17 11.53 -10.76
N THR A 64 -10.19 12.83 -10.46
CA THR A 64 -10.90 13.81 -11.31
C THR A 64 -10.12 14.09 -12.59
N GLU A 65 -10.74 14.66 -13.62
CA GLU A 65 -10.02 15.09 -14.83
C GLU A 65 -8.87 16.05 -14.52
N LYS A 66 -9.05 16.91 -13.50
CA LYS A 66 -8.01 17.83 -13.03
C LYS A 66 -6.83 17.09 -12.41
N ASP A 67 -7.07 16.00 -11.69
CA ASP A 67 -6.00 15.17 -11.12
C ASP A 67 -5.13 14.50 -12.20
N LEU A 68 -5.70 14.24 -13.38
CA LEU A 68 -5.05 13.56 -14.49
C LEU A 68 -4.25 14.51 -15.40
N SER A 69 -4.29 15.82 -15.14
CA SER A 69 -3.62 16.81 -15.98
C SER A 69 -2.09 16.74 -15.84
N LEU A 70 -1.39 16.73 -16.99
CA LEU A 70 0.07 16.87 -17.07
C LEU A 70 0.55 18.32 -17.12
N ALA A 71 -0.31 19.32 -16.86
CA ALA A 71 0.08 20.73 -16.92
C ALA A 71 1.23 21.09 -15.95
N LYS A 72 1.45 20.29 -14.90
CA LYS A 72 2.54 20.44 -13.92
C LYS A 72 3.72 19.48 -14.16
N GLY A 73 3.68 18.68 -15.23
CA GLY A 73 4.64 17.60 -15.46
C GLY A 73 4.65 16.59 -14.30
N SER A 74 5.84 16.09 -13.99
CA SER A 74 6.08 15.19 -12.85
C SER A 74 6.12 15.95 -11.53
N TRP A 75 5.47 15.43 -10.50
CA TRP A 75 5.45 16.07 -9.19
C TRP A 75 5.12 15.06 -8.09
N GLN A 76 5.46 15.41 -6.85
CA GLN A 76 4.99 14.72 -5.64
C GLN A 76 4.57 15.74 -4.59
N ASN A 77 3.61 15.38 -3.75
CA ASN A 77 3.11 16.21 -2.67
C ASN A 77 2.67 15.34 -1.49
N PHE A 78 3.20 15.67 -0.32
CA PHE A 78 2.87 15.02 0.95
C PHE A 78 2.06 15.97 1.83
N SER A 79 0.96 15.48 2.40
CA SER A 79 0.24 16.25 3.42
C SER A 79 1.15 16.61 4.61
N PRO A 80 0.90 17.76 5.26
CA PRO A 80 1.44 18.01 6.58
C PRO A 80 1.09 16.88 7.55
N LEU A 81 1.92 16.68 8.57
CA LEU A 81 1.54 15.84 9.70
C LEU A 81 0.35 16.50 10.43
N ASP A 82 -0.55 15.68 10.95
CA ASP A 82 -1.61 16.19 11.82
C ASP A 82 -1.11 16.44 13.25
N TYR A 83 -2.02 16.86 14.14
CA TYR A 83 -1.69 17.19 15.54
C TYR A 83 -1.24 15.98 16.39
N LEU A 84 -1.43 14.75 15.88
CA LEU A 84 -0.95 13.50 16.48
C LEU A 84 0.36 13.03 15.81
N ASN A 85 0.99 13.88 15.00
CA ASN A 85 2.16 13.57 14.16
C ASN A 85 1.89 12.45 13.13
N ARG A 86 0.64 12.24 12.73
CA ARG A 86 0.28 11.21 11.76
C ARG A 86 0.43 11.73 10.34
N VAL A 87 0.85 10.84 9.45
CA VAL A 87 1.00 11.15 8.03
C VAL A 87 -0.37 11.22 7.33
N GLY A 88 -0.54 12.20 6.46
CA GLY A 88 -1.73 12.33 5.61
C GLY A 88 -1.58 11.68 4.23
N VAL A 89 -2.37 12.13 3.27
CA VAL A 89 -2.34 11.56 1.91
C VAL A 89 -1.07 11.98 1.16
N ALA A 90 -0.46 11.02 0.45
CA ALA A 90 0.63 11.26 -0.48
C ALA A 90 0.11 11.18 -1.92
N ASN A 91 0.48 12.16 -2.74
CA ASN A 91 0.11 12.23 -4.15
C ASN A 91 1.35 12.41 -5.02
N ALA A 92 1.33 11.84 -6.22
CA ALA A 92 2.31 12.11 -7.25
C ALA A 92 1.73 11.99 -8.66
N MET A 93 2.38 12.69 -9.60
CA MET A 93 2.40 12.36 -11.01
C MET A 93 3.78 11.76 -11.29
N LEU A 94 3.85 10.43 -11.27
CA LEU A 94 5.08 9.68 -11.39
C LEU A 94 5.50 9.54 -12.85
N SER A 95 6.80 9.52 -13.09
CA SER A 95 7.39 9.34 -14.41
C SER A 95 8.81 8.77 -14.27
N LYS A 96 9.47 8.51 -15.40
CA LYS A 96 10.81 7.91 -15.39
C LYS A 96 11.88 8.81 -14.76
N GLU A 97 11.74 10.12 -14.89
CA GLU A 97 12.70 11.13 -14.37
C GLU A 97 12.67 11.25 -12.84
N MET A 98 11.58 10.86 -12.18
CA MET A 98 11.50 10.86 -10.71
C MET A 98 12.19 9.66 -10.07
N MET A 99 12.44 8.59 -10.82
CA MET A 99 13.02 7.36 -10.26
C MET A 99 14.49 7.58 -9.92
N PRO A 100 14.95 7.24 -8.70
CA PRO A 100 16.32 7.50 -8.27
C PRO A 100 17.32 6.63 -9.04
N THR A 101 18.51 7.19 -9.24
CA THR A 101 19.71 6.45 -9.67
C THR A 101 20.65 6.13 -8.51
N GLU A 102 20.48 6.82 -7.38
CA GLU A 102 21.30 6.63 -6.19
C GLU A 102 20.79 5.48 -5.32
N GLU A 103 21.68 4.97 -4.47
CA GLU A 103 21.34 3.93 -3.51
C GLU A 103 20.49 4.49 -2.37
N ARG A 104 19.57 3.64 -1.87
CA ARG A 104 18.74 3.99 -0.73
C ARG A 104 19.56 3.94 0.56
N GLU A 105 19.51 5.00 1.36
CA GLU A 105 20.14 5.01 2.68
C GLU A 105 19.23 4.39 3.76
N PRO A 106 19.79 3.99 4.92
CA PRO A 106 19.00 3.50 6.04
C PRO A 106 17.93 4.50 6.54
N LEU A 107 16.76 3.96 6.91
CA LEU A 107 15.70 4.76 7.52
C LEU A 107 15.86 4.86 9.03
N TYR A 108 15.78 6.06 9.58
CA TYR A 108 15.99 6.34 11.01
C TYR A 108 14.87 7.16 11.67
N VAL A 109 14.02 7.86 10.90
CA VAL A 109 12.89 8.62 11.47
C VAL A 109 11.77 7.70 11.93
N ASN A 110 11.13 7.99 13.06
CA ASN A 110 10.06 7.16 13.61
C ASN A 110 8.70 7.83 13.38
N PRO A 111 7.77 7.18 12.67
CA PRO A 111 6.42 7.69 12.47
C PRO A 111 5.56 7.55 13.73
N SER A 112 4.33 8.08 13.68
CA SER A 112 3.36 7.95 14.77
C SER A 112 3.14 6.49 15.17
N GLY A 113 3.00 6.24 16.47
CA GLY A 113 2.75 4.89 17.00
C GLY A 113 3.95 3.92 16.88
N TRP A 114 5.17 4.41 16.64
CA TRP A 114 6.33 3.53 16.52
C TRP A 114 6.69 2.82 17.84
N ARG A 115 6.28 1.56 17.99
CA ARG A 115 6.56 0.67 19.12
C ARG A 115 6.99 -0.71 18.62
N ASN A 116 8.18 -0.78 18.02
CA ASN A 116 8.63 -2.00 17.35
C ASN A 116 9.06 -3.09 18.34
N LYS A 117 8.67 -4.33 18.05
CA LYS A 117 9.04 -5.54 18.81
C LYS A 117 9.41 -6.66 17.84
N LYS A 118 10.15 -7.65 18.33
CA LYS A 118 10.35 -8.90 17.58
C LYS A 118 9.15 -9.84 17.78
N VAL A 119 8.72 -10.46 16.69
CA VAL A 119 7.74 -11.54 16.59
C VAL A 119 8.43 -12.75 15.95
N PRO A 120 7.80 -13.93 15.85
CA PRO A 120 8.44 -15.11 15.24
C PRO A 120 8.98 -14.86 13.82
N THR A 121 8.38 -13.94 13.09
CA THR A 121 8.79 -13.50 11.76
C THR A 121 9.78 -12.32 11.79
N GLY A 122 10.48 -12.04 12.90
CA GLY A 122 11.47 -10.95 12.97
C GLY A 122 10.88 -9.63 13.51
N TRP A 123 11.40 -8.48 13.08
CA TRP A 123 10.86 -7.17 13.52
C TRP A 123 9.47 -6.94 12.93
N LEU A 124 8.50 -6.60 13.79
CA LEU A 124 7.10 -6.42 13.40
C LEU A 124 6.91 -5.25 12.42
N TYR A 125 7.41 -4.07 12.80
CA TYR A 125 7.17 -2.86 12.04
C TYR A 125 8.35 -2.47 11.15
N ASN A 126 8.00 -2.04 9.94
CA ASN A 126 8.83 -1.30 9.03
C ASN A 126 8.43 0.18 9.05
N ARG A 127 9.39 1.06 8.75
CA ARG A 127 9.11 2.44 8.35
C ARG A 127 8.61 2.37 6.91
N CYS A 128 7.30 2.18 6.76
CA CYS A 128 6.68 1.88 5.49
C CYS A 128 6.43 3.18 4.72
N HIS A 129 6.98 3.28 3.51
CA HIS A 129 6.76 4.42 2.63
C HIS A 129 5.33 4.45 2.10
N LEU A 130 4.72 5.63 1.98
CA LEU A 130 3.48 5.79 1.21
C LEU A 130 3.79 5.82 -0.29
N ILE A 131 4.81 6.58 -0.71
CA ILE A 131 5.39 6.51 -2.04
C ILE A 131 6.80 5.95 -1.90
N GLY A 132 6.99 4.71 -2.35
CA GLY A 132 8.25 4.00 -2.21
C GLY A 132 9.44 4.69 -2.88
N PHE A 133 10.62 4.57 -2.25
CA PHE A 133 11.89 5.13 -2.73
C PHE A 133 12.13 4.88 -4.23
N GLN A 134 11.81 3.68 -4.75
CA GLN A 134 12.04 3.34 -6.16
C GLN A 134 11.28 4.23 -7.16
N LEU A 135 10.25 4.94 -6.71
CA LEU A 135 9.40 5.80 -7.55
C LEU A 135 9.84 7.26 -7.54
N THR A 136 10.40 7.75 -6.42
CA THR A 136 10.67 9.19 -6.24
C THR A 136 11.99 9.55 -5.53
N GLY A 137 12.75 8.56 -5.06
CA GLY A 137 13.97 8.78 -4.27
C GLY A 137 13.72 9.23 -2.83
N GLU A 138 12.46 9.38 -2.41
CA GLU A 138 12.12 9.81 -1.05
C GLU A 138 12.55 8.77 -0.02
N ASN A 139 13.38 9.21 0.93
CA ASN A 139 13.95 8.34 1.94
C ASN A 139 13.41 8.66 3.35
N ASN A 140 14.11 9.47 4.14
CA ASN A 140 13.75 9.79 5.54
C ASN A 140 12.71 10.92 5.71
N ASN A 141 11.75 11.04 4.79
CA ASN A 141 10.70 12.04 4.89
C ASN A 141 9.58 11.59 5.85
N LEU A 142 9.49 12.23 7.01
CA LEU A 142 8.50 11.90 8.03
C LEU A 142 7.05 12.04 7.54
N LYS A 143 6.79 12.84 6.50
CA LYS A 143 5.47 12.98 5.85
C LYS A 143 5.17 11.89 4.82
N ASN A 144 6.05 10.90 4.67
CA ASN A 144 5.92 9.80 3.72
C ASN A 144 6.07 8.42 4.40
N LEU A 145 6.13 8.35 5.73
CA LEU A 145 6.41 7.12 6.47
C LEU A 145 5.33 6.82 7.50
N ILE A 146 4.81 5.60 7.49
CA ILE A 146 3.89 5.09 8.53
C ILE A 146 4.53 3.94 9.31
N THR A 147 4.04 3.70 10.53
CA THR A 147 4.28 2.44 11.24
C THR A 147 3.48 1.36 10.52
N GLY A 148 4.14 0.60 9.63
CA GLY A 148 3.52 -0.46 8.84
C GLY A 148 4.07 -1.82 9.24
N THR A 149 3.24 -2.86 9.26
CA THR A 149 3.71 -4.23 9.48
C THR A 149 4.61 -4.69 8.34
N ARG A 150 5.39 -5.75 8.59
CA ARG A 150 6.25 -6.32 7.58
C ARG A 150 5.46 -6.81 6.37
N SER A 151 4.36 -7.53 6.59
CA SER A 151 3.48 -8.03 5.52
C SER A 151 2.78 -6.92 4.74
N LEU A 152 2.36 -5.82 5.40
CA LEU A 152 1.83 -4.63 4.70
C LEU A 152 2.88 -4.08 3.73
N ASN A 153 4.09 -3.86 4.23
CA ASN A 153 5.18 -3.30 3.43
C ASN A 153 5.63 -4.27 2.31
N ASN A 154 5.81 -5.55 2.63
CA ASN A 154 6.23 -6.62 1.72
C ASN A 154 5.65 -7.97 2.16
N PRO A 155 4.83 -8.65 1.34
CA PRO A 155 4.67 -8.44 -0.11
C PRO A 155 3.60 -7.45 -0.56
N ALA A 156 2.70 -7.00 0.33
CA ALA A 156 1.45 -6.42 -0.12
C ALA A 156 1.61 -5.10 -0.90
N MET A 157 2.14 -4.02 -0.30
CA MET A 157 2.38 -2.77 -1.02
C MET A 157 3.38 -2.93 -2.16
N LEU A 158 4.47 -3.67 -1.92
CA LEU A 158 5.55 -3.86 -2.89
C LEU A 158 5.06 -4.46 -4.23
N LEU A 159 4.05 -5.33 -4.20
CA LEU A 159 3.43 -5.86 -5.42
C LEU A 159 2.90 -4.74 -6.32
N TYR A 160 2.16 -3.79 -5.75
CA TYR A 160 1.53 -2.69 -6.48
C TYR A 160 2.54 -1.61 -6.88
N GLU A 161 3.51 -1.32 -6.02
CA GLU A 161 4.62 -0.44 -6.35
C GLU A 161 5.42 -0.97 -7.55
N ASN A 162 5.65 -2.28 -7.61
CA ASN A 162 6.33 -2.92 -8.74
C ASN A 162 5.50 -2.88 -10.03
N LYS A 163 4.16 -3.02 -9.97
CA LYS A 163 3.27 -2.82 -11.13
C LYS A 163 3.46 -1.42 -11.72
N VAL A 164 3.44 -0.39 -10.89
CA VAL A 164 3.65 1.02 -11.29
C VAL A 164 5.06 1.23 -11.84
N ALA A 165 6.09 0.79 -11.11
CA ALA A 165 7.48 0.97 -11.48
C ALA A 165 7.82 0.31 -12.82
N ASN A 166 7.33 -0.92 -13.05
CA ASN A 166 7.54 -1.65 -14.29
C ASN A 166 6.86 -0.95 -15.47
N TYR A 167 5.61 -0.51 -15.30
CA TYR A 167 4.89 0.23 -16.32
C TYR A 167 5.66 1.50 -16.75
N ILE A 168 6.08 2.33 -15.79
CA ILE A 168 6.86 3.55 -16.06
C ILE A 168 8.18 3.22 -16.78
N LYS A 169 8.89 2.17 -16.33
CA LYS A 169 10.17 1.75 -16.94
C LYS A 169 10.00 1.31 -18.39
N GLN A 170 8.93 0.58 -18.71
CA GLN A 170 8.67 0.01 -20.03
C GLN A 170 8.15 1.05 -21.02
N THR A 171 7.20 1.87 -20.60
CA THR A 171 6.46 2.78 -21.50
C THR A 171 7.03 4.19 -21.53
N LYS A 172 7.73 4.60 -20.45
CA LYS A 172 8.14 5.99 -20.18
C LYS A 172 6.97 6.96 -19.96
N ASN A 173 5.76 6.43 -19.82
CA ASN A 173 4.54 7.19 -19.57
C ASN A 173 4.44 7.66 -18.10
N HIS A 174 3.51 8.58 -17.86
CA HIS A 174 3.16 9.08 -16.54
C HIS A 174 2.11 8.21 -15.86
N VAL A 175 2.16 8.19 -14.53
CA VAL A 175 1.15 7.54 -13.67
C VAL A 175 0.70 8.51 -12.60
N ARG A 176 -0.60 8.84 -12.59
CA ARG A 176 -1.21 9.50 -11.44
C ARG A 176 -1.30 8.49 -10.30
N TYR A 177 -0.66 8.80 -9.18
CA TYR A 177 -0.51 7.89 -8.05
C TYR A 177 -0.92 8.55 -6.73
N GLN A 178 -1.66 7.85 -5.90
CA GLN A 178 -2.07 8.33 -4.57
C GLN A 178 -2.02 7.19 -3.57
N VAL A 179 -1.43 7.44 -2.40
CA VAL A 179 -1.51 6.53 -1.26
C VAL A 179 -2.04 7.29 -0.05
N LYS A 180 -3.15 6.80 0.50
CA LYS A 180 -3.83 7.40 1.64
C LYS A 180 -3.80 6.44 2.83
N PRO A 181 -3.08 6.75 3.92
CA PRO A 181 -3.19 5.99 5.15
C PRO A 181 -4.57 6.21 5.78
N ILE A 182 -5.16 5.13 6.32
CA ILE A 182 -6.48 5.14 6.92
C ILE A 182 -6.33 4.92 8.44
N PHE A 183 -6.64 5.93 9.23
CA PHE A 183 -6.67 5.86 10.70
C PHE A 183 -8.11 5.83 11.20
N LYS A 184 -8.39 5.13 12.30
CA LYS A 184 -9.69 5.15 12.97
C LYS A 184 -9.61 6.09 14.18
N GLY A 185 -10.41 7.15 14.20
CA GLY A 185 -10.42 8.13 15.29
C GLY A 185 -9.03 8.73 15.57
N SER A 186 -8.59 8.64 16.83
CA SER A 186 -7.29 9.14 17.31
C SER A 186 -6.17 8.09 17.32
N GLU A 187 -6.33 6.98 16.59
CA GLU A 187 -5.30 5.95 16.50
C GLU A 187 -4.00 6.50 15.90
N LEU A 188 -2.87 6.03 16.43
CA LEU A 188 -1.53 6.45 16.02
C LEU A 188 -0.95 5.57 14.92
N VAL A 189 -1.46 4.35 14.75
CA VAL A 189 -1.10 3.42 13.68
C VAL A 189 -2.27 3.32 12.72
N ALA A 190 -1.99 3.40 11.41
CA ALA A 190 -3.03 3.27 10.39
C ALA A 190 -3.58 1.83 10.37
N ARG A 191 -4.88 1.67 10.16
CA ARG A 191 -5.54 0.37 9.92
C ARG A 191 -5.15 -0.25 8.59
N GLY A 192 -4.68 0.57 7.65
CA GLY A 192 -4.26 0.16 6.33
C GLY A 192 -3.97 1.36 5.45
N VAL A 193 -3.73 1.10 4.16
CA VAL A 193 -3.54 2.14 3.13
C VAL A 193 -4.47 1.89 1.95
N GLN A 194 -5.08 2.95 1.44
CA GLN A 194 -5.70 2.92 0.11
C GLN A 194 -4.64 3.36 -0.91
N MET A 195 -4.45 2.57 -1.96
CA MET A 195 -3.55 2.87 -3.07
C MET A 195 -4.36 3.00 -4.36
N MET A 196 -4.13 4.09 -5.10
CA MET A 196 -4.72 4.31 -6.41
C MET A 196 -3.62 4.64 -7.43
N ALA A 197 -3.73 4.06 -8.61
CA ALA A 197 -2.89 4.40 -9.75
C ALA A 197 -3.73 4.46 -11.03
N LYS A 198 -3.38 5.39 -11.93
CA LYS A 198 -3.90 5.43 -13.31
C LYS A 198 -2.83 5.95 -14.26
N SER A 199 -2.55 5.23 -15.34
CA SER A 199 -1.71 5.73 -16.45
C SER A 199 -2.38 6.91 -17.14
N ILE A 200 -1.59 7.87 -17.65
CA ILE A 200 -2.15 9.10 -18.26
C ILE A 200 -2.26 9.00 -19.78
N GLU A 201 -1.21 8.54 -20.45
CA GLU A 201 -1.11 8.50 -21.91
C GLU A 201 -1.93 7.35 -22.52
N ASN A 202 -2.30 6.36 -21.72
CA ASN A 202 -3.12 5.23 -22.12
C ASN A 202 -3.84 4.60 -20.92
N ASP A 203 -4.63 3.55 -21.15
CA ASP A 203 -5.42 2.85 -20.12
C ASP A 203 -4.82 1.49 -19.71
N GLN A 204 -3.50 1.31 -19.80
CA GLN A 204 -2.85 0.01 -19.52
C GLN A 204 -2.63 -0.25 -18.02
N LEU A 205 -2.65 0.77 -17.17
CA LEU A 205 -2.49 0.63 -15.72
C LEU A 205 -3.59 1.39 -15.00
N GLU A 206 -4.41 0.67 -14.24
CA GLU A 206 -5.39 1.26 -13.33
C GLU A 206 -5.63 0.32 -12.15
N PHE A 207 -5.65 0.87 -10.93
CA PHE A 207 -6.12 0.16 -9.76
C PHE A 207 -6.62 1.09 -8.66
N ASN A 208 -7.48 0.54 -7.80
CA ASN A 208 -7.93 1.12 -6.54
C ASN A 208 -8.11 0.00 -5.54
N ILE A 209 -7.22 -0.05 -4.55
CA ILE A 209 -7.11 -1.16 -3.59
C ILE A 209 -6.89 -0.62 -2.19
N TYR A 210 -7.32 -1.39 -1.20
CA TYR A 210 -7.04 -1.18 0.20
C TYR A 210 -6.22 -2.35 0.75
N ILE A 211 -5.15 -2.04 1.48
CA ILE A 211 -4.27 -3.03 2.09
C ILE A 211 -4.32 -2.87 3.60
N PHE A 212 -4.69 -3.93 4.31
CA PHE A 212 -4.72 -3.97 5.77
C PHE A 212 -3.32 -3.94 6.39
N ASN A 213 -3.15 -3.16 7.46
CA ASN A 213 -1.94 -3.08 8.27
C ASN A 213 -1.93 -4.14 9.37
N ILE A 214 -1.96 -5.41 8.96
CA ILE A 214 -2.00 -6.58 9.83
C ILE A 214 -0.72 -7.37 9.73
N GLU A 215 -0.46 -8.28 10.67
CA GLU A 215 0.61 -9.28 10.58
C GLU A 215 0.08 -10.62 11.09
N PRO A 216 0.38 -11.76 10.46
CA PRO A 216 -0.15 -13.05 10.88
C PRO A 216 0.24 -13.39 12.34
N GLY A 217 -0.76 -13.75 13.15
CA GLY A 217 -0.54 -14.12 14.56
C GLY A 217 -0.09 -12.95 15.45
N VAL A 218 -0.40 -11.71 15.07
CA VAL A 218 -0.08 -10.52 15.87
C VAL A 218 -1.32 -9.67 16.05
N ASP A 219 -1.67 -9.42 17.30
CA ASP A 219 -2.67 -8.41 17.66
C ASP A 219 -2.00 -7.05 17.85
N ILE A 220 -2.48 -6.04 17.14
CA ILE A 220 -1.95 -4.67 17.18
C ILE A 220 -2.92 -3.76 17.93
N ASN A 221 -2.41 -3.06 18.93
CA ASN A 221 -3.10 -1.92 19.53
C ASN A 221 -2.84 -0.68 18.67
N TYR A 222 -3.74 -0.39 17.72
CA TYR A 222 -3.59 0.73 16.79
C TYR A 222 -3.57 2.11 17.47
N SER A 223 -4.09 2.22 18.69
CA SER A 223 -4.07 3.45 19.48
C SER A 223 -2.67 3.80 19.98
N THR A 224 -1.83 2.81 20.28
CA THR A 224 -0.51 3.02 20.90
C THR A 224 0.66 2.53 20.04
N GLY A 225 0.39 1.59 19.13
CA GLY A 225 1.35 0.80 18.36
C GLY A 225 1.88 -0.43 19.10
N GLU A 226 1.50 -0.66 20.36
CA GLU A 226 1.86 -1.89 21.07
C GLU A 226 1.25 -3.11 20.39
N SER A 227 1.76 -4.29 20.71
CA SER A 227 1.27 -5.54 20.12
C SER A 227 1.46 -6.73 21.05
N SER A 228 0.63 -7.76 20.88
CA SER A 228 0.73 -9.09 21.51
C SER A 228 0.83 -10.20 20.44
N LEU A 229 0.99 -11.45 20.87
CA LEU A 229 0.94 -12.65 20.04
C LEU A 229 -0.24 -13.51 20.52
#